data_AF-A0A1D2WG57-F1
#
_entry.id   AF-A0A1D2WG57-F1
#
_cell.length_a   1.000
_cell.length_b   1.000
_cell.length_c   1.000
_cell.angle_alpha   90.00
_cell.angle_beta   90.00
_cell.angle_gamma   90.00
#
_symmetry.space_group_name_H-M   'P 1'
#
loop_
_entity.id
_entity.type
_entity.pdbx_description
1 polymer ?
#
loop_
_entity_poly.entity_id
_entity_poly.type
_entity_poly.pdbx_seq_one_letter_code
_entity_poly.pdbx_strand_id
1 'polypeptide(L)'
;MKIAILSVTNQGKIISDKLYENLVKNPLILHIQQYHKNIKSTVKEIFDKYDCIIAIMASGIIIRSIAPYVNSKLSDPAVILIDDHGNFVISLLSGHIGGANDLTTKIASIINSTPVITTSTDVNNKIGIDSIAKRYYCHIKYPKNIQYINKALVDNKIVDLYLPYKYSYILTDNIKSSYNIHFDDKIDYIKSIYDNHEVILTFKQLVMGIGARRNISPSKVKNAIEQACKILEIPVERIDFFATADVKKNEVGILENIKQLNKSLKIIPMDSIKTYQNEECSKSDFVMKQFGVKGVCEPTCLIANDNSHLIFKKTAYDGVTIAVSLNG
;
A
#
# COMPACT_ATOMS: atom_id res chain seq x y z
N MET A 1 -3.87 -3.01 2.81
CA MET A 1 -4.83 -3.65 1.90
C MET A 1 -5.73 -4.66 2.61
N LYS A 2 -7.03 -4.63 2.37
CA LYS A 2 -8.04 -5.63 2.77
C LYS A 2 -8.33 -6.57 1.59
N ILE A 3 -8.21 -7.88 1.78
CA ILE A 3 -8.40 -8.89 0.73
C ILE A 3 -9.54 -9.85 1.08
N ALA A 4 -10.44 -10.11 0.13
CA ALA A 4 -11.40 -11.21 0.21
C ALA A 4 -11.00 -12.33 -0.75
N ILE A 5 -11.01 -13.59 -0.28
CA ILE A 5 -10.83 -14.77 -1.13
C ILE A 5 -12.17 -15.48 -1.26
N LEU A 6 -12.68 -15.61 -2.48
CA LEU A 6 -13.94 -16.28 -2.79
C LEU A 6 -13.65 -17.62 -3.45
N SER A 7 -14.26 -18.71 -2.95
CA SER A 7 -14.17 -20.04 -3.57
C SER A 7 -15.54 -20.67 -3.74
N VAL A 8 -15.72 -21.53 -4.75
CA VAL A 8 -16.98 -22.24 -5.01
C VAL A 8 -16.87 -23.75 -4.76
N THR A 9 -15.80 -24.38 -5.24
CA THR A 9 -15.60 -25.83 -5.12
C THR A 9 -14.70 -26.16 -3.93
N ASN A 10 -14.65 -27.44 -3.55
CA ASN A 10 -13.72 -27.92 -2.53
C ASN A 10 -12.25 -27.77 -2.99
N GLN A 11 -11.98 -27.96 -4.28
CA GLN A 11 -10.64 -27.76 -4.84
C GLN A 11 -10.21 -26.29 -4.76
N GLY A 12 -11.09 -25.38 -5.17
CA GLY A 12 -10.86 -23.95 -5.03
C GLY A 12 -10.68 -23.50 -3.58
N LYS A 13 -11.32 -24.18 -2.62
CA LYS A 13 -11.09 -23.95 -1.19
C LYS A 13 -9.67 -24.30 -0.76
N ILE A 14 -9.08 -25.38 -1.28
CA ILE A 14 -7.68 -25.73 -0.98
C ILE A 14 -6.73 -24.63 -1.44
N ILE A 15 -6.95 -24.08 -2.65
CA ILE A 15 -6.18 -22.94 -3.16
C ILE A 15 -6.39 -21.71 -2.26
N SER A 16 -7.63 -21.46 -1.85
CA SER A 16 -7.98 -20.38 -0.92
C SER A 16 -7.20 -20.48 0.39
N ASP A 17 -7.12 -21.67 0.97
CA ASP A 17 -6.43 -21.93 2.25
C ASP A 17 -4.92 -21.69 2.10
N LYS A 18 -4.31 -22.20 1.01
CA LYS A 18 -2.90 -21.94 0.69
C LYS A 18 -2.60 -20.44 0.51
N LEU A 19 -3.46 -19.71 -0.18
CA LEU A 19 -3.29 -18.26 -0.36
C LEU A 19 -3.42 -17.52 0.97
N TYR A 20 -4.40 -17.85 1.79
CA TYR A 20 -4.60 -17.24 3.10
C TYR A 20 -3.34 -17.38 3.98
N GLU A 21 -2.78 -18.59 4.08
CA GLU A 21 -1.59 -18.87 4.90
C GLU A 21 -0.34 -18.07 4.48
N ASN A 22 -0.22 -17.76 3.18
CA ASN A 22 0.90 -16.98 2.66
C ASN A 22 0.65 -15.47 2.80
N LEU A 23 -0.55 -15.03 2.43
CA LEU A 23 -0.92 -13.61 2.40
C LEU A 23 -1.05 -13.02 3.80
N VAL A 24 -1.51 -13.77 4.80
CA VAL A 24 -1.63 -13.28 6.18
C VAL A 24 -0.28 -12.88 6.80
N LYS A 25 0.84 -13.41 6.28
CA LYS A 25 2.20 -13.08 6.72
C LYS A 25 2.72 -11.78 6.11
N ASN A 26 2.09 -11.27 5.05
CA ASN A 26 2.50 -10.04 4.39
C ASN A 26 2.01 -8.83 5.19
N PRO A 27 2.90 -7.93 5.65
CA PRO A 27 2.51 -6.82 6.49
C PRO A 27 1.67 -5.74 5.79
N LEU A 28 1.62 -5.75 4.45
CA LEU A 28 0.71 -4.89 3.67
C LEU A 28 -0.75 -5.38 3.70
N ILE A 29 -0.99 -6.61 4.17
CA ILE A 29 -2.31 -7.25 4.22
C ILE A 29 -2.90 -7.04 5.61
N LEU A 30 -3.72 -6.00 5.71
CA LEU A 30 -4.34 -5.53 6.96
C LEU A 30 -5.51 -6.40 7.39
N HIS A 31 -6.21 -6.96 6.42
CA HIS A 31 -7.31 -7.88 6.67
C HIS A 31 -7.39 -8.85 5.52
N ILE A 32 -7.66 -10.11 5.85
CA ILE A 32 -7.89 -11.14 4.85
C ILE A 32 -9.02 -12.03 5.35
N GLN A 33 -10.02 -12.24 4.50
CA GLN A 33 -11.17 -13.09 4.83
C GLN A 33 -11.47 -14.04 3.68
N GLN A 34 -11.76 -15.29 4.02
CA GLN A 34 -12.16 -16.31 3.05
C GLN A 34 -13.68 -16.49 3.10
N TYR A 35 -14.27 -16.67 1.93
CA TYR A 35 -15.68 -16.98 1.75
C TYR A 35 -15.79 -18.19 0.83
N HIS A 36 -16.72 -19.07 1.18
CA HIS A 36 -16.97 -20.29 0.43
C HIS A 36 -18.46 -20.39 0.08
N LYS A 37 -18.76 -20.55 -1.21
CA LYS A 37 -20.12 -20.52 -1.78
C LYS A 37 -20.81 -19.15 -1.60
N ASN A 38 -22.09 -19.06 -1.99
CA ASN A 38 -22.93 -17.85 -1.89
C ASN A 38 -22.34 -16.60 -2.55
N ILE A 39 -21.65 -16.77 -3.70
CA ILE A 39 -20.86 -15.71 -4.34
C ILE A 39 -21.64 -14.42 -4.57
N LYS A 40 -22.88 -14.51 -5.09
CA LYS A 40 -23.68 -13.34 -5.46
C LYS A 40 -24.01 -12.44 -4.26
N SER A 41 -24.41 -13.03 -3.12
CA SER A 41 -24.70 -12.26 -1.90
C SER A 41 -23.41 -11.74 -1.27
N THR A 42 -22.35 -12.55 -1.24
CA THR A 42 -21.06 -12.13 -0.69
C THR A 42 -20.50 -10.93 -1.46
N VAL A 43 -20.45 -10.99 -2.80
CA VAL A 43 -19.95 -9.89 -3.65
C VAL A 43 -20.70 -8.58 -3.36
N LYS A 44 -22.02 -8.63 -3.23
CA LYS A 44 -22.84 -7.45 -2.88
C LYS A 44 -22.37 -6.77 -1.59
N GLU A 45 -21.94 -7.54 -0.60
CA GLU A 45 -21.54 -7.01 0.70
C GLU A 45 -20.11 -6.49 0.74
N ILE A 46 -19.22 -7.08 -0.07
CA ILE A 46 -17.77 -6.87 0.04
C ILE A 46 -17.19 -5.96 -1.04
N PHE A 47 -17.87 -5.74 -2.18
CA PHE A 47 -17.29 -5.08 -3.36
C PHE A 47 -16.68 -3.71 -3.02
N ASP A 48 -17.39 -2.88 -2.25
CA ASP A 48 -16.92 -1.54 -1.88
C ASP A 48 -16.16 -1.50 -0.54
N LYS A 49 -15.97 -2.64 0.13
CA LYS A 49 -15.35 -2.72 1.47
C LYS A 49 -13.93 -3.28 1.47
N TYR A 50 -13.56 -3.92 0.38
CA TYR A 50 -12.27 -4.59 0.20
C TYR A 50 -11.50 -3.93 -0.91
N ASP A 51 -10.18 -3.92 -0.80
CA ASP A 51 -9.32 -3.35 -1.84
C ASP A 51 -9.07 -4.37 -2.97
N CYS A 52 -9.15 -5.67 -2.66
CA CYS A 52 -8.93 -6.75 -3.61
C CYS A 52 -9.86 -7.95 -3.34
N ILE A 53 -10.41 -8.53 -4.41
CA ILE A 53 -11.21 -9.75 -4.42
C ILE A 53 -10.48 -10.79 -5.28
N ILE A 54 -10.08 -11.90 -4.65
CA ILE A 54 -9.48 -13.06 -5.32
C ILE A 54 -10.59 -14.10 -5.49
N ALA A 55 -11.03 -14.34 -6.71
CA ALA A 55 -12.11 -15.25 -7.06
C ALA A 55 -11.57 -16.55 -7.66
N ILE A 56 -11.70 -17.65 -6.92
CA ILE A 56 -11.28 -19.00 -7.34
C ILE A 56 -12.53 -19.75 -7.83
N MET A 57 -12.84 -19.60 -9.12
CA MET A 57 -14.07 -20.08 -9.75
C MET A 57 -14.02 -19.92 -11.27
N ALA A 58 -15.09 -20.36 -11.97
CA ALA A 58 -15.27 -20.05 -13.38
C ALA A 58 -15.51 -18.54 -13.62
N SER A 59 -14.91 -18.00 -14.69
CA SER A 59 -15.01 -16.57 -15.06
C SER A 59 -16.45 -16.06 -15.15
N GLY A 60 -17.35 -16.84 -15.75
CA GLY A 60 -18.76 -16.47 -15.90
C GLY A 60 -19.51 -16.30 -14.58
N ILE A 61 -19.05 -16.88 -13.47
CA ILE A 61 -19.66 -16.67 -12.14
C ILE A 61 -19.25 -15.30 -11.62
N ILE A 62 -17.95 -15.00 -11.59
CA ILE A 62 -17.47 -13.75 -11.01
C ILE A 62 -17.91 -12.56 -11.86
N ILE A 63 -17.82 -12.63 -13.20
CA ILE A 63 -18.19 -11.52 -14.10
C ILE A 63 -19.65 -11.12 -13.88
N ARG A 64 -20.58 -12.09 -13.86
CA ARG A 64 -22.01 -11.81 -13.61
C ARG A 64 -22.28 -11.30 -12.20
N SER A 65 -21.45 -11.67 -11.23
CA SER A 65 -21.63 -11.27 -9.82
C SER A 65 -21.15 -9.83 -9.57
N ILE A 66 -20.07 -9.41 -10.22
CA ILE A 66 -19.51 -8.05 -10.04
C ILE A 66 -20.17 -7.03 -10.96
N ALA A 67 -20.69 -7.44 -12.14
CA ALA A 67 -21.21 -6.52 -13.16
C ALA A 67 -22.15 -5.41 -12.65
N PRO A 68 -23.08 -5.64 -11.69
CA PRO A 68 -23.95 -4.59 -11.17
C PRO A 68 -23.24 -3.50 -10.34
N TYR A 69 -22.02 -3.75 -9.88
CA TYR A 69 -21.29 -2.89 -8.93
C TYR A 69 -20.07 -2.20 -9.56
N VAL A 70 -19.63 -2.65 -10.75
CA VAL A 70 -18.51 -2.03 -11.48
C VAL A 70 -18.88 -0.60 -11.86
N ASN A 71 -18.03 0.37 -11.51
CA ASN A 71 -18.28 1.79 -11.70
C ASN A 71 -17.07 2.51 -12.32
N SER A 72 -15.92 2.50 -11.64
CA SER A 72 -14.73 3.25 -12.07
C SER A 72 -13.43 2.59 -11.65
N LYS A 73 -12.42 2.64 -12.54
CA LYS A 73 -11.04 2.14 -12.28
C LYS A 73 -10.35 2.77 -11.06
N LEU A 74 -10.86 3.90 -10.57
CA LEU A 74 -10.31 4.63 -9.42
C LEU A 74 -10.90 4.18 -8.08
N SER A 75 -12.13 3.65 -8.10
CA SER A 75 -12.87 3.26 -6.89
C SER A 75 -13.04 1.75 -6.78
N ASP A 76 -13.16 1.06 -7.91
CA ASP A 76 -13.46 -0.36 -7.94
C ASP A 76 -12.28 -1.18 -7.41
N PRO A 77 -12.53 -2.23 -6.62
CA PRO A 77 -11.48 -3.08 -6.09
C PRO A 77 -10.71 -3.77 -7.22
N ALA A 78 -9.47 -4.17 -6.93
CA ALA A 78 -8.79 -5.17 -7.73
C ALA A 78 -9.62 -6.47 -7.75
N VAL A 79 -9.87 -7.03 -8.93
CA VAL A 79 -10.48 -8.36 -9.04
C VAL A 79 -9.52 -9.28 -9.77
N ILE A 80 -9.18 -10.39 -9.12
CA ILE A 80 -8.27 -11.40 -9.63
C ILE A 80 -9.04 -12.71 -9.74
N LEU A 81 -8.96 -13.35 -10.89
CA LEU A 81 -9.61 -14.63 -11.15
C LEU A 81 -8.57 -15.75 -11.15
N ILE A 82 -8.86 -16.85 -10.49
CA ILE A 82 -8.05 -18.08 -10.50
C ILE A 82 -8.95 -19.22 -10.94
N ASP A 83 -8.51 -20.03 -11.90
CA ASP A 83 -9.26 -21.23 -12.28
C ASP A 83 -9.23 -22.29 -11.17
N ASP A 84 -10.16 -23.24 -11.21
CA ASP A 84 -10.36 -24.20 -10.12
C ASP A 84 -9.14 -25.08 -9.83
N HIS A 85 -8.25 -25.25 -10.81
CA HIS A 85 -7.01 -26.01 -10.68
C HIS A 85 -5.78 -25.12 -10.42
N GLY A 86 -5.94 -23.79 -10.39
CA GLY A 86 -4.85 -22.85 -10.13
C GLY A 86 -3.81 -22.79 -11.25
N ASN A 87 -4.17 -23.11 -12.49
CA ASN A 87 -3.27 -23.04 -13.65
C ASN A 87 -2.98 -21.61 -14.08
N PHE A 88 -3.97 -20.72 -13.93
CA PHE A 88 -3.92 -19.33 -14.34
C PHE A 88 -4.39 -18.40 -13.22
N VAL A 89 -3.68 -17.28 -13.07
CA VAL A 89 -4.09 -16.14 -12.24
C VAL A 89 -4.29 -14.97 -13.17
N ILE A 90 -5.51 -14.47 -13.29
CA ILE A 90 -5.93 -13.52 -14.31
C ILE A 90 -6.28 -12.19 -13.64
N SER A 91 -5.65 -11.10 -14.07
CA SER A 91 -6.02 -9.74 -13.68
C SER A 91 -7.32 -9.35 -14.40
N LEU A 92 -8.45 -9.29 -13.68
CA LEU A 92 -9.78 -9.12 -14.27
C LEU A 92 -10.29 -7.67 -14.23
N LEU A 93 -10.08 -6.96 -13.12
CA LEU A 93 -10.53 -5.58 -12.91
C LEU A 93 -9.50 -4.75 -12.15
N SER A 94 -9.43 -3.45 -12.44
CA SER A 94 -8.55 -2.48 -11.76
C SER A 94 -7.05 -2.86 -11.77
N GLY A 95 -6.55 -3.27 -12.94
CA GLY A 95 -5.15 -3.71 -13.17
C GLY A 95 -4.05 -2.77 -12.66
N HIS A 96 -4.14 -1.47 -12.97
CA HIS A 96 -3.09 -0.48 -12.67
C HIS A 96 -3.25 0.12 -11.29
N ILE A 97 -4.17 1.07 -11.18
CA ILE A 97 -4.41 1.84 -9.96
C ILE A 97 -4.87 0.93 -8.83
N GLY A 98 -5.82 0.03 -9.08
CA GLY A 98 -6.26 -0.96 -8.09
C GLY A 98 -5.21 -2.04 -7.78
N GLY A 99 -4.21 -2.24 -8.64
CA GLY A 99 -3.09 -3.16 -8.40
C GLY A 99 -3.35 -4.64 -8.67
N ALA A 100 -4.40 -4.96 -9.42
CA ALA A 100 -4.64 -6.35 -9.79
C ALA A 100 -3.47 -6.94 -10.60
N ASN A 101 -2.75 -6.17 -11.42
CA ASN A 101 -1.61 -6.67 -12.19
C ASN A 101 -0.46 -7.14 -11.30
N ASP A 102 0.01 -6.27 -10.40
CA ASP A 102 1.11 -6.59 -9.48
C ASP A 102 0.75 -7.78 -8.57
N LEU A 103 -0.49 -7.79 -8.07
CA LEU A 103 -1.00 -8.86 -7.22
C LEU A 103 -1.16 -10.16 -7.98
N THR A 104 -1.60 -10.14 -9.24
CA THR A 104 -1.69 -11.33 -10.10
C THR A 104 -0.33 -12.01 -10.20
N THR A 105 0.74 -11.25 -10.47
CA THR A 105 2.11 -11.80 -10.53
C THR A 105 2.56 -12.38 -9.18
N LYS A 106 2.33 -11.65 -8.08
CA LYS A 106 2.67 -12.09 -6.72
C LYS A 106 1.91 -13.36 -6.32
N ILE A 107 0.61 -13.43 -6.60
CA ILE A 107 -0.26 -14.59 -6.32
C ILE A 107 0.14 -15.78 -7.18
N ALA A 108 0.37 -15.57 -8.48
CA ALA A 108 0.82 -16.63 -9.38
C ALA A 108 2.11 -17.29 -8.88
N SER A 109 3.06 -16.51 -8.37
CA SER A 109 4.27 -17.04 -7.74
C SER A 109 3.99 -17.89 -6.49
N ILE A 110 3.06 -17.47 -5.62
CA ILE A 110 2.69 -18.20 -4.39
C ILE A 110 2.12 -19.60 -4.71
N ILE A 111 1.28 -19.69 -5.74
CA ILE A 111 0.60 -20.95 -6.09
C ILE A 111 1.25 -21.71 -7.24
N ASN A 112 2.38 -21.22 -7.78
CA ASN A 112 3.07 -21.78 -8.95
C ASN A 112 2.17 -21.89 -10.19
N SER A 113 1.59 -20.75 -10.55
CA SER A 113 0.58 -20.60 -11.60
C SER A 113 1.06 -19.63 -12.69
N THR A 114 0.36 -19.57 -13.81
CA THR A 114 0.67 -18.66 -14.92
C THR A 114 -0.08 -17.33 -14.75
N PRO A 115 0.61 -16.19 -14.59
CA PRO A 115 -0.06 -14.89 -14.56
C PRO A 115 -0.56 -14.50 -15.96
N VAL A 116 -1.79 -14.00 -16.06
CA VAL A 116 -2.42 -13.51 -17.28
C VAL A 116 -2.81 -12.05 -17.09
N ILE A 117 -2.06 -11.15 -17.72
CA ILE A 117 -2.25 -9.69 -17.68
C ILE A 117 -2.41 -9.22 -19.12
N THR A 118 -3.54 -8.59 -19.44
CA THR A 118 -3.90 -8.20 -20.83
C THR A 118 -3.87 -6.70 -21.08
N THR A 119 -3.60 -5.91 -20.04
CA THR A 119 -3.55 -4.46 -20.15
C THR A 119 -2.33 -4.00 -20.93
N SER A 120 -2.52 -3.03 -21.83
CA SER A 120 -1.52 -2.53 -22.79
C SER A 120 -0.39 -1.66 -22.20
N THR A 121 -0.17 -1.71 -20.90
CA THR A 121 0.47 -0.64 -20.13
C THR A 121 1.91 -0.90 -19.71
N ASP A 122 2.54 -1.96 -20.20
CA ASP A 122 3.96 -2.26 -19.92
C ASP A 122 4.80 -2.44 -21.20
N VAL A 123 4.39 -1.85 -22.33
CA VAL A 123 5.07 -2.08 -23.62
C VAL A 123 6.18 -1.05 -23.93
N ASN A 124 6.20 0.11 -23.26
CA ASN A 124 7.09 1.22 -23.67
C ASN A 124 8.05 1.75 -22.59
N ASN A 125 8.24 1.08 -21.44
CA ASN A 125 9.04 1.58 -20.29
C ASN A 125 8.61 2.97 -19.77
N LYS A 126 7.39 3.42 -20.08
CA LYS A 126 6.84 4.70 -19.64
C LYS A 126 6.05 4.53 -18.36
N ILE A 127 6.23 5.43 -17.39
CA ILE A 127 5.48 5.43 -16.12
C ILE A 127 4.36 6.47 -16.19
N GLY A 128 3.12 6.00 -16.11
CA GLY A 128 1.94 6.85 -16.02
C GLY A 128 1.86 7.66 -14.72
N ILE A 129 1.16 8.79 -14.76
CA ILE A 129 1.06 9.72 -13.61
C ILE A 129 0.30 9.09 -12.44
N ASP A 130 -0.65 8.21 -12.74
CA ASP A 130 -1.40 7.41 -11.80
C ASP A 130 -0.54 6.35 -11.10
N SER A 131 0.42 5.75 -11.79
CA SER A 131 1.41 4.84 -11.19
C SER A 131 2.29 5.57 -10.18
N ILE A 132 2.72 6.81 -10.48
CA ILE A 132 3.44 7.66 -9.53
C ILE A 132 2.56 7.93 -8.31
N ALA A 133 1.31 8.36 -8.53
CA ALA A 133 0.39 8.67 -7.47
C ALA A 133 0.16 7.48 -6.52
N LYS A 134 -0.06 6.29 -7.08
CA LYS A 134 -0.25 5.07 -6.30
C LYS A 134 1.00 4.71 -5.51
N ARG A 135 2.16 4.63 -6.17
CA ARG A 135 3.42 4.20 -5.55
C ARG A 135 3.82 5.07 -4.37
N TYR A 136 3.62 6.37 -4.48
CA TYR A 136 4.03 7.33 -3.46
C TYR A 136 2.88 7.83 -2.58
N TYR A 137 1.73 7.18 -2.63
CA TYR A 137 0.54 7.50 -1.82
C TYR A 137 0.14 8.97 -1.96
N CYS A 138 -0.19 9.40 -3.18
CA CYS A 138 -0.67 10.74 -3.47
C CYS A 138 -2.18 10.75 -3.68
N HIS A 139 -2.83 11.84 -3.28
CA HIS A 139 -4.15 12.20 -3.76
C HIS A 139 -4.05 12.80 -5.17
N ILE A 140 -5.00 12.48 -6.04
CA ILE A 140 -5.01 12.91 -7.44
C ILE A 140 -6.10 13.96 -7.65
N LYS A 141 -5.70 15.18 -8.02
CA LYS A 141 -6.61 16.21 -8.50
C LYS A 141 -6.74 16.12 -10.03
N TYR A 142 -7.97 16.34 -10.52
CA TYR A 142 -8.35 16.21 -11.93
C TYR A 142 -8.10 14.82 -12.52
N PRO A 143 -8.58 13.73 -11.87
CA PRO A 143 -8.28 12.37 -12.31
C PRO A 143 -8.79 12.03 -13.72
N LYS A 144 -9.79 12.75 -14.24
CA LYS A 144 -10.26 12.62 -15.64
C LYS A 144 -9.15 12.94 -16.65
N ASN A 145 -8.14 13.73 -16.25
CA ASN A 145 -7.06 14.13 -17.14
C ASN A 145 -5.95 13.09 -17.27
N ILE A 146 -5.93 12.07 -16.40
CA ILE A 146 -4.92 10.98 -16.43
C ILE A 146 -4.87 10.33 -17.83
N GLN A 147 -6.01 10.12 -18.48
CA GLN A 147 -6.05 9.48 -19.79
C GLN A 147 -5.31 10.26 -20.87
N TYR A 148 -5.35 11.60 -20.82
CA TYR A 148 -4.66 12.45 -21.81
C TYR A 148 -3.16 12.45 -21.55
N ILE A 149 -2.76 12.61 -20.29
CA ILE A 149 -1.36 12.54 -19.87
C ILE A 149 -0.76 11.17 -20.24
N ASN A 150 -1.40 10.08 -19.83
CA ASN A 150 -0.87 8.73 -20.09
C ASN A 150 -0.86 8.37 -21.57
N LYS A 151 -1.86 8.81 -22.35
CA LYS A 151 -1.86 8.63 -23.81
C LYS A 151 -0.67 9.35 -24.45
N ALA A 152 -0.42 10.60 -24.06
CA ALA A 152 0.72 11.36 -24.56
C ALA A 152 2.07 10.66 -24.29
N LEU A 153 2.23 10.06 -23.10
CA LEU A 153 3.41 9.26 -22.76
C LEU A 153 3.58 8.03 -23.65
N VAL A 154 2.49 7.28 -23.88
CA VAL A 154 2.49 6.10 -24.75
C VAL A 154 2.85 6.49 -26.19
N ASP A 155 2.35 7.63 -26.66
CA ASP A 155 2.62 8.20 -27.99
C ASP A 155 4.00 8.90 -28.07
N ASN A 156 4.86 8.74 -27.06
CA ASN A 156 6.20 9.35 -26.95
C ASN A 156 6.20 10.89 -27.11
N LYS A 157 5.12 11.56 -26.71
CA LYS A 157 5.05 13.02 -26.65
C LYS A 157 5.77 13.53 -25.41
N ILE A 158 6.18 14.80 -25.47
CA ILE A 158 6.82 15.48 -24.35
C ILE A 158 5.72 15.89 -23.36
N VAL A 159 5.80 15.36 -22.14
CA VAL A 159 4.91 15.70 -21.02
C VAL A 159 5.75 16.33 -19.93
N ASP A 160 5.37 17.51 -19.46
CA ASP A 160 6.10 18.20 -18.39
C ASP A 160 5.70 17.65 -17.02
N LEU A 161 6.67 17.56 -16.11
CA LEU A 161 6.48 17.20 -14.71
C LEU A 161 7.20 18.21 -13.82
N TYR A 162 6.41 19.00 -13.10
CA TYR A 162 6.87 20.00 -12.14
C TYR A 162 6.85 19.41 -10.73
N LEU A 163 7.92 19.58 -9.97
CA LEU A 163 8.01 19.18 -8.57
C LEU A 163 9.05 20.04 -7.80
N PRO A 164 8.92 20.23 -6.48
CA PRO A 164 9.98 20.81 -5.67
C PRO A 164 11.15 19.82 -5.48
N TYR A 165 12.35 20.33 -5.18
CA TYR A 165 13.55 19.50 -4.99
C TYR A 165 13.39 18.47 -3.87
N LYS A 166 12.60 18.78 -2.83
CA LYS A 166 12.31 17.86 -1.73
C LYS A 166 11.61 16.57 -2.17
N TYR A 167 11.00 16.55 -3.36
CA TYR A 167 10.37 15.36 -3.94
C TYR A 167 11.23 14.68 -5.02
N SER A 168 12.49 15.10 -5.20
CA SER A 168 13.41 14.50 -6.19
C SER A 168 13.63 13.00 -6.02
N TYR A 169 13.36 12.43 -4.83
CA TYR A 169 13.40 10.99 -4.58
C TYR A 169 12.43 10.17 -5.45
N ILE A 170 11.44 10.80 -6.09
CA ILE A 170 10.56 10.09 -7.05
C ILE A 170 11.22 9.88 -8.41
N LEU A 171 12.28 10.62 -8.75
CA LEU A 171 12.85 10.68 -10.09
C LEU A 171 13.76 9.48 -10.39
N THR A 172 13.15 8.31 -10.48
CA THR A 172 13.77 7.10 -11.04
C THR A 172 14.07 7.28 -12.54
N ASP A 173 14.95 6.43 -13.09
CA ASP A 173 15.33 6.49 -14.52
C ASP A 173 14.11 6.38 -15.44
N ASN A 174 13.14 5.54 -15.07
CA ASN A 174 11.89 5.39 -15.82
C ASN A 174 11.01 6.65 -15.79
N ILE A 175 11.01 7.41 -14.68
CA ILE A 175 10.28 8.68 -14.61
C ILE A 175 11.02 9.76 -15.40
N LYS A 176 12.34 9.84 -15.27
CA LYS A 176 13.17 10.79 -16.04
C LYS A 176 13.09 10.55 -17.54
N SER A 177 12.94 9.31 -17.98
CA SER A 177 12.76 8.97 -19.40
C SER A 177 11.32 9.16 -19.89
N SER A 178 10.35 9.28 -18.97
CA SER A 178 8.94 9.48 -19.29
C SER A 178 8.56 10.95 -19.41
N TYR A 179 9.12 11.81 -18.57
CA TYR A 179 8.71 13.21 -18.44
C TYR A 179 9.86 14.18 -18.65
N ASN A 180 9.53 15.38 -19.11
CA ASN A 180 10.41 16.54 -19.05
C ASN A 180 10.33 17.17 -17.66
N ILE A 181 11.43 17.11 -16.91
CA ILE A 181 11.44 17.44 -15.47
C ILE A 181 11.71 18.93 -15.24
N HIS A 182 10.88 19.56 -14.42
CA HIS A 182 11.04 20.95 -13.99
C HIS A 182 11.03 21.03 -12.47
N PHE A 183 12.01 21.73 -11.90
CA PHE A 183 12.04 22.00 -10.47
C PHE A 183 11.39 23.35 -10.15
N ASP A 184 10.45 23.34 -9.21
CA ASP A 184 9.79 24.55 -8.70
C ASP A 184 9.56 24.41 -7.19
N ASP A 185 10.41 25.06 -6.38
CA ASP A 185 10.28 25.04 -4.92
C ASP A 185 9.17 25.96 -4.38
N LYS A 186 8.47 26.69 -5.25
CA LYS A 186 7.30 27.50 -4.86
C LYS A 186 6.03 26.65 -4.69
N ILE A 187 6.01 25.44 -5.23
CA ILE A 187 4.90 24.50 -5.10
C ILE A 187 5.22 23.41 -4.08
N ASP A 188 4.17 22.83 -3.50
CA ASP A 188 4.27 21.71 -2.56
C ASP A 188 3.54 20.45 -3.06
N TYR A 189 3.55 20.25 -4.38
CA TYR A 189 2.86 19.16 -5.06
C TYR A 189 3.62 18.80 -6.33
N ILE A 190 3.28 17.65 -6.92
CA ILE A 190 3.74 17.29 -8.26
C ILE A 190 2.65 17.69 -9.24
N LYS A 191 3.02 18.26 -10.38
CA LYS A 191 2.08 18.66 -11.43
C LYS A 191 2.56 18.15 -12.77
N SER A 192 1.74 17.36 -13.43
CA SER A 192 1.96 16.93 -14.81
C SER A 192 1.05 17.71 -15.76
N ILE A 193 1.60 18.19 -16.88
CA ILE A 193 0.87 18.99 -17.86
C ILE A 193 1.16 18.48 -19.28
N TYR A 194 0.10 18.35 -20.07
CA TYR A 194 0.16 18.15 -21.51
C TYR A 194 -1.08 18.74 -22.20
N ASP A 195 -0.90 19.55 -23.24
CA ASP A 195 -1.97 20.09 -24.08
C ASP A 195 -3.18 20.62 -23.29
N ASN A 196 -2.93 21.54 -22.35
CA ASN A 196 -3.91 22.14 -21.42
C ASN A 196 -4.59 21.18 -20.42
N HIS A 197 -4.22 19.91 -20.40
CA HIS A 197 -4.65 18.96 -19.39
C HIS A 197 -3.62 18.91 -18.27
N GLU A 198 -4.08 19.13 -17.04
CA GLU A 198 -3.25 19.03 -15.85
C GLU A 198 -3.72 17.92 -14.91
N VAL A 199 -2.75 17.27 -14.26
CA VAL A 199 -2.96 16.36 -13.14
C VAL A 199 -2.06 16.82 -12.00
N ILE A 200 -2.63 17.02 -10.82
CA ILE A 200 -1.88 17.43 -9.62
C ILE A 200 -1.89 16.28 -8.61
N LEU A 201 -0.71 15.95 -8.10
CA LEU A 201 -0.51 14.95 -7.06
C LEU A 201 -0.08 15.64 -5.76
N THR A 202 -0.88 15.50 -4.71
CA THR A 202 -0.52 15.94 -3.36
C THR A 202 -0.21 14.72 -2.49
N PHE A 203 0.93 14.72 -1.81
CA PHE A 203 1.31 13.60 -0.96
C PHE A 203 0.39 13.50 0.25
N LYS A 204 -0.11 12.29 0.52
CA LYS A 204 -0.73 11.96 1.80
C LYS A 204 0.35 11.84 2.88
N GLN A 205 0.03 12.09 4.12
CA GLN A 205 0.98 11.99 5.23
C GLN A 205 1.23 10.54 5.63
N LEU A 206 2.50 10.12 5.58
CA LEU A 206 3.00 8.82 5.98
C LEU A 206 3.79 8.91 7.28
N VAL A 207 3.34 8.19 8.30
CA VAL A 207 3.99 8.18 9.61
C VAL A 207 4.45 6.78 9.96
N MET A 208 5.74 6.65 10.27
CA MET A 208 6.32 5.38 10.69
C MET A 208 6.42 5.30 12.22
N GLY A 209 5.69 4.36 12.81
CA GLY A 209 5.73 4.06 14.23
C GLY A 209 6.85 3.09 14.54
N ILE A 210 7.75 3.45 15.45
CA ILE A 210 8.89 2.63 15.86
C ILE A 210 8.73 2.22 17.32
N GLY A 211 8.71 0.92 17.56
CA GLY A 211 8.94 0.31 18.87
C GLY A 211 10.27 -0.43 18.87
N ALA A 212 10.95 -0.53 20.02
CA ALA A 212 12.20 -1.29 20.12
C ALA A 212 12.46 -1.82 21.53
N ARG A 213 13.36 -2.81 21.64
CA ARG A 213 13.94 -3.22 22.94
C ARG A 213 14.80 -2.09 23.51
N ARG A 214 15.09 -2.14 24.81
CA ARG A 214 15.94 -1.15 25.49
C ARG A 214 17.38 -1.30 25.01
N ASN A 215 18.10 -0.19 24.87
CA ASN A 215 19.49 -0.12 24.42
C ASN A 215 19.66 -0.76 23.03
N ILE A 216 18.69 -0.55 22.13
CA ILE A 216 18.76 -1.08 20.77
C ILE A 216 19.85 -0.34 19.99
N SER A 217 20.61 -1.04 19.15
CA SER A 217 21.64 -0.40 18.34
C SER A 217 21.02 0.45 17.22
N PRO A 218 21.63 1.59 16.86
CA PRO A 218 21.20 2.41 15.72
C PRO A 218 21.15 1.60 14.41
N SER A 219 22.10 0.68 14.21
CA SER A 219 22.15 -0.16 13.01
C SER A 219 20.92 -1.07 12.84
N LYS A 220 20.40 -1.63 13.93
CA LYS A 220 19.19 -2.48 13.88
C LYS A 220 17.95 -1.66 13.55
N VAL A 221 17.84 -0.45 14.08
CA VAL A 221 16.74 0.48 13.75
C VAL A 221 16.81 0.91 12.29
N LYS A 222 18.00 1.28 11.79
CA LYS A 222 18.22 1.61 10.38
C LYS A 222 17.76 0.49 9.46
N ASN A 223 18.23 -0.74 9.73
CA ASN A 223 17.89 -1.90 8.93
C ASN A 223 16.38 -2.16 8.93
N ALA A 224 15.72 -2.06 10.09
CA ALA A 224 14.27 -2.21 10.18
C ALA A 224 13.53 -1.19 9.30
N ILE A 225 13.93 0.09 9.35
CA ILE A 225 13.35 1.17 8.53
C ILE A 225 13.52 0.86 7.04
N GLU A 226 14.73 0.48 6.62
CA GLU A 226 15.04 0.14 5.23
C GLU A 226 14.25 -1.09 4.74
N GLN A 227 14.13 -2.13 5.56
CA GLN A 227 13.35 -3.33 5.21
C GLN A 227 11.86 -3.02 5.09
N ALA A 228 11.30 -2.21 5.99
CA ALA A 228 9.90 -1.80 5.92
C ALA A 228 9.64 -0.96 4.65
N CYS A 229 10.52 0.01 4.34
CA CYS A 229 10.43 0.83 3.13
C CYS A 229 10.58 0.00 1.86
N LYS A 230 11.46 -1.00 1.86
CA LYS A 230 11.63 -1.95 0.75
C LYS A 230 10.34 -2.74 0.48
N ILE A 231 9.66 -3.22 1.52
CA ILE A 231 8.38 -3.93 1.38
C ILE A 231 7.29 -2.98 0.88
N LEU A 232 7.27 -1.73 1.35
CA LEU A 232 6.37 -0.68 0.89
C LEU A 232 6.71 -0.16 -0.52
N GLU A 233 7.85 -0.57 -1.08
CA GLU A 233 8.35 -0.14 -2.40
C GLU A 233 8.55 1.39 -2.54
N ILE A 234 8.80 2.06 -1.40
CA ILE A 234 9.07 3.50 -1.29
C ILE A 234 10.48 3.79 -0.75
N PRO A 235 11.09 4.93 -1.09
CA PRO A 235 12.33 5.39 -0.46
C PRO A 235 12.07 5.89 0.96
N VAL A 236 13.09 5.90 1.83
CA VAL A 236 12.95 6.31 3.25
C VAL A 236 12.55 7.78 3.36
N GLU A 237 13.01 8.61 2.43
CA GLU A 237 12.70 10.04 2.29
C GLU A 237 11.20 10.30 2.16
N ARG A 238 10.44 9.31 1.68
CA ARG A 238 8.99 9.39 1.53
C ARG A 238 8.26 9.34 2.88
N ILE A 239 8.87 8.82 3.94
CA ILE A 239 8.30 8.89 5.29
C ILE A 239 8.31 10.36 5.75
N ASP A 240 7.16 10.92 6.08
CA ASP A 240 7.04 12.33 6.45
C ASP A 240 7.65 12.59 7.83
N PHE A 241 7.34 11.73 8.79
CA PHE A 241 7.97 11.72 10.12
C PHE A 241 7.75 10.39 10.86
N PHE A 242 8.37 10.29 12.02
CA PHE A 242 8.36 9.09 12.85
C PHE A 242 7.60 9.30 14.15
N ALA A 243 7.11 8.22 14.74
CA ALA A 243 6.46 8.26 16.04
C ALA A 243 6.99 7.15 16.96
N THR A 244 7.10 7.43 18.26
CA THR A 244 7.37 6.41 19.28
C THR A 244 6.69 6.76 20.59
N ALA A 245 6.68 5.83 21.54
CA ALA A 245 6.11 6.09 22.86
C ALA A 245 7.08 6.90 23.75
N ASP A 246 6.53 7.63 24.71
CA ASP A 246 7.28 8.37 25.75
C ASP A 246 8.32 7.54 26.51
N VAL A 247 8.05 6.27 26.79
CA VAL A 247 9.02 5.33 27.39
C VAL A 247 10.27 5.13 26.52
N LYS A 248 10.22 5.52 25.23
CA LYS A 248 11.29 5.46 24.24
C LYS A 248 11.82 6.82 23.81
N LYS A 249 11.41 7.91 24.45
CA LYS A 249 11.84 9.27 24.10
C LYS A 249 13.36 9.48 24.12
N ASN A 250 14.08 8.70 24.94
CA ASN A 250 15.54 8.77 25.13
C ASN A 250 16.28 7.56 24.51
N GLU A 251 15.63 6.75 23.68
CA GLU A 251 16.26 5.57 23.08
C GLU A 251 17.25 6.01 21.98
N VAL A 252 18.56 5.91 22.28
CA VAL A 252 19.66 6.38 21.41
C VAL A 252 19.56 5.80 20.00
N GLY A 253 19.29 4.50 19.89
CA GLY A 253 19.15 3.83 18.59
C GLY A 253 18.07 4.43 17.70
N ILE A 254 16.98 4.96 18.27
CA ILE A 254 15.94 5.66 17.51
C ILE A 254 16.39 7.07 17.17
N LEU A 255 16.80 7.85 18.19
CA LEU A 255 17.13 9.27 18.03
C LEU A 255 18.23 9.54 17.01
N GLU A 256 19.29 8.71 16.98
CA GLU A 256 20.38 8.86 16.02
C GLU A 256 19.91 8.67 14.58
N ASN A 257 19.06 7.68 14.32
CA ASN A 257 18.50 7.44 12.99
C ASN A 257 17.60 8.60 12.53
N ILE A 258 16.74 9.10 13.41
CA ILE A 258 15.85 10.22 13.08
C ILE A 258 16.67 11.48 12.73
N LYS A 259 17.73 11.75 13.51
CA LYS A 259 18.64 12.86 13.26
C LYS A 259 19.38 12.69 11.93
N GLN A 260 19.88 11.50 11.62
CA GLN A 260 20.57 11.21 10.36
C GLN A 260 19.65 11.38 9.14
N LEU A 261 18.37 11.02 9.27
CA LEU A 261 17.37 11.19 8.21
C LEU A 261 16.88 12.64 8.06
N ASN A 262 17.26 13.54 8.98
CA ASN A 262 16.75 14.91 9.07
C ASN A 262 15.20 14.96 9.08
N LYS A 263 14.59 14.08 9.86
CA LYS A 263 13.12 13.97 10.03
C LYS A 263 12.73 14.28 11.47
N SER A 264 11.45 14.50 11.72
CA SER A 264 10.93 14.71 13.07
C SER A 264 10.49 13.40 13.73
N LEU A 265 10.49 13.39 15.06
CA LEU A 265 9.98 12.30 15.89
C LEU A 265 8.90 12.84 16.83
N LYS A 266 7.67 12.36 16.69
CA LYS A 266 6.60 12.61 17.65
C LYS A 266 6.67 11.61 18.79
N ILE A 267 6.64 12.11 20.02
CA ILE A 267 6.62 11.31 21.23
C ILE A 267 5.18 11.22 21.74
N ILE A 268 4.63 10.02 21.81
CA ILE A 268 3.25 9.78 22.20
C ILE A 268 3.19 9.29 23.66
N PRO A 269 2.43 9.96 24.55
CA PRO A 269 2.25 9.52 25.92
C PRO A 269 1.63 8.11 26.02
N MET A 270 2.09 7.29 26.95
CA MET A 270 1.58 5.93 27.12
C MET A 270 0.09 5.91 27.47
N ASP A 271 -0.42 6.92 28.18
CA ASP A 271 -1.84 6.98 28.55
C ASP A 271 -2.75 7.25 27.36
N SER A 272 -2.27 8.00 26.36
CA SER A 272 -2.96 8.14 25.07
C SER A 272 -3.00 6.80 24.33
N ILE A 273 -1.92 6.01 24.39
CA ILE A 273 -1.85 4.69 23.76
C ILE A 273 -2.81 3.69 24.44
N LYS A 274 -2.92 3.73 25.77
CA LYS A 274 -3.82 2.85 26.55
C LYS A 274 -5.30 3.09 26.25
N THR A 275 -5.68 4.35 26.05
CA THR A 275 -7.07 4.75 25.80
C THR A 275 -7.45 4.69 24.32
N TYR A 276 -6.47 4.63 23.42
CA TYR A 276 -6.70 4.56 21.99
C TYR A 276 -7.29 3.21 21.57
N GLN A 277 -8.50 3.26 21.03
CA GLN A 277 -9.17 2.10 20.45
C GLN A 277 -9.26 2.27 18.95
N ASN A 278 -8.67 1.33 18.22
CA ASN A 278 -8.81 1.22 16.78
C ASN A 278 -8.83 -0.27 16.43
N GLU A 279 -9.80 -0.68 15.62
CA GLU A 279 -9.99 -2.09 15.23
C GLU A 279 -8.86 -2.63 14.36
N GLU A 280 -8.09 -1.75 13.71
CA GLU A 280 -6.94 -2.11 12.88
C GLU A 280 -5.70 -2.52 13.70
N CYS A 281 -5.65 -2.15 14.99
CA CYS A 281 -4.51 -2.45 15.85
C CYS A 281 -4.44 -3.93 16.26
N SER A 282 -3.30 -4.55 15.97
CA SER A 282 -2.95 -5.92 16.33
C SER A 282 -2.75 -6.07 17.84
N LYS A 283 -3.16 -7.21 18.40
CA LYS A 283 -2.86 -7.59 19.79
C LYS A 283 -1.45 -8.17 19.91
N SER A 284 -0.74 -7.84 21.00
CA SER A 284 0.60 -8.32 21.30
C SER A 284 0.67 -8.74 22.76
N ASP A 285 0.75 -10.05 23.00
CA ASP A 285 0.70 -10.62 24.35
C ASP A 285 1.85 -10.13 25.26
N PHE A 286 3.06 -9.96 24.70
CA PHE A 286 4.20 -9.39 25.41
C PHE A 286 3.95 -7.95 25.89
N VAL A 287 3.33 -7.10 25.06
CA VAL A 287 3.08 -5.68 25.39
C VAL A 287 1.90 -5.55 26.33
N MET A 288 0.87 -6.38 26.17
CA MET A 288 -0.27 -6.48 27.10
C MET A 288 0.23 -6.81 28.50
N LYS A 289 1.15 -7.78 28.63
CA LYS A 289 1.71 -8.20 29.92
C LYS A 289 2.61 -7.14 30.58
N GLN A 290 3.39 -6.39 29.79
CA GLN A 290 4.36 -5.43 30.31
C GLN A 290 3.77 -4.03 30.57
N PHE A 291 2.82 -3.59 29.75
CA PHE A 291 2.34 -2.19 29.72
C PHE A 291 0.81 -2.06 29.72
N GLY A 292 0.07 -3.17 29.67
CA GLY A 292 -1.40 -3.16 29.62
C GLY A 292 -1.99 -2.70 28.28
N VAL A 293 -1.19 -2.65 27.20
CA VAL A 293 -1.63 -2.19 25.88
C VAL A 293 -1.43 -3.25 24.80
N LYS A 294 -2.34 -3.26 23.80
CA LYS A 294 -2.34 -4.25 22.72
C LYS A 294 -1.08 -4.17 21.84
N GLY A 295 -0.44 -3.01 21.76
CA GLY A 295 0.78 -2.77 20.98
C GLY A 295 1.23 -1.31 21.15
N VAL A 296 2.45 -0.99 20.73
CA VAL A 296 2.99 0.39 20.83
C VAL A 296 3.17 1.03 19.45
N CYS A 297 3.80 0.33 18.50
CA CYS A 297 4.14 0.91 17.19
C CYS A 297 2.90 1.28 16.34
N GLU A 298 1.84 0.47 16.35
CA GLU A 298 0.62 0.76 15.58
C GLU A 298 -0.14 1.96 16.17
N PRO A 299 -0.48 2.01 17.48
CA PRO A 299 -1.14 3.19 18.05
C PRO A 299 -0.31 4.46 17.92
N THR A 300 1.02 4.39 18.07
CA THR A 300 1.87 5.60 18.00
C THR A 300 1.81 6.25 16.62
N CYS A 301 1.90 5.50 15.52
CA CYS A 301 1.78 6.09 14.19
C CYS A 301 0.35 6.55 13.86
N LEU A 302 -0.68 5.88 14.37
CA LEU A 302 -2.07 6.28 14.17
C LEU A 302 -2.42 7.55 14.95
N ILE A 303 -2.08 7.64 16.24
CA ILE A 303 -2.32 8.84 17.07
C ILE A 303 -1.53 10.03 16.54
N ALA A 304 -0.33 9.79 16.02
CA ALA A 304 0.53 10.83 15.49
C ALA A 304 0.05 11.41 14.13
N ASN A 305 -0.87 10.72 13.44
CA ASN A 305 -1.32 11.01 12.08
C ASN A 305 -2.85 11.16 12.06
N ASP A 306 -3.34 12.39 11.97
CA ASP A 306 -4.77 12.68 12.09
C ASP A 306 -5.58 12.01 10.96
N ASN A 307 -6.74 11.45 11.29
CA ASN A 307 -7.63 10.74 10.36
C ASN A 307 -6.89 9.70 9.51
N SER A 308 -6.04 8.90 10.14
CA SER A 308 -5.22 7.89 9.46
C SER A 308 -5.69 6.46 9.66
N HIS A 309 -5.22 5.58 8.78
CA HIS A 309 -5.37 4.14 8.83
C HIS A 309 -4.01 3.47 8.65
N LEU A 310 -3.87 2.22 9.09
CA LEU A 310 -2.64 1.46 8.87
C LEU A 310 -2.52 1.10 7.39
N ILE A 311 -1.31 1.15 6.85
CA ILE A 311 -0.97 0.58 5.54
C ILE A 311 0.09 -0.51 5.66
N PHE A 312 0.78 -0.56 6.80
CA PHE A 312 1.78 -1.55 7.14
C PHE A 312 1.59 -1.98 8.59
N LYS A 313 1.21 -3.25 8.78
CA LYS A 313 1.02 -3.85 10.10
C LYS A 313 2.31 -3.96 10.87
N LYS A 314 2.18 -4.07 12.20
CA LYS A 314 3.28 -4.37 13.10
C LYS A 314 4.11 -5.54 12.58
N THR A 315 5.36 -5.25 12.24
CA THR A 315 6.35 -6.24 11.81
C THR A 315 7.58 -6.13 12.69
N ALA A 316 8.08 -7.27 13.16
CA ALA A 316 9.26 -7.33 14.03
C ALA A 316 10.53 -7.61 13.22
N TYR A 317 11.59 -6.86 13.52
CA TYR A 317 12.93 -6.93 12.94
C TYR A 317 13.96 -6.90 14.06
N ASP A 318 14.48 -8.07 14.47
CA ASP A 318 15.55 -8.22 15.48
C ASP A 318 15.49 -7.19 16.64
N GLY A 319 14.39 -7.22 17.40
CA GLY A 319 14.20 -6.34 18.56
C GLY A 319 13.66 -4.94 18.25
N VAL A 320 13.40 -4.61 16.99
CA VAL A 320 12.67 -3.42 16.52
C VAL A 320 11.30 -3.85 15.99
N THR A 321 10.28 -3.03 16.12
CA THR A 321 8.95 -3.24 15.54
C THR A 321 8.51 -2.00 14.81
N ILE A 322 8.04 -2.16 13.57
CA ILE A 322 7.59 -1.06 12.72
C ILE A 322 6.12 -1.25 12.35
N ALA A 323 5.39 -0.14 12.32
CA ALA A 323 4.10 0.01 11.66
C ALA A 323 4.09 1.34 10.87
N VAL A 324 3.24 1.45 9.86
CA VAL A 324 3.10 2.69 9.06
C VAL A 324 1.63 3.02 8.89
N SER A 325 1.28 4.29 9.16
CA SER A 325 -0.04 4.85 8.92
C SER A 325 -0.02 5.84 7.75
N LEU A 326 -1.17 5.99 7.11
CA LEU A 326 -1.44 6.93 6.03
C LEU A 326 -2.69 7.74 6.36
N ASN A 327 -2.66 9.06 6.19
CA ASN A 327 -3.87 9.86 6.38
C ASN A 327 -4.89 9.66 5.24
N GLY A 328 -6.17 9.93 5.56
CA GLY A 328 -7.30 9.89 4.63
C GLY A 328 -7.14 10.84 3.44
#